data_AF-A0AAE1ZE61-F1
#
_entry.id   AF-A0AAE1ZE61-F1
#
_cell.length_a   1.000
_cell.length_b   1.000
_cell.length_c   1.000
_cell.angle_alpha   90.00
_cell.angle_beta   90.00
_cell.angle_gamma   90.00
#
_symmetry.space_group_name_H-M   'P 1'
#
loop_
_entity.id
_entity.type
_entity.pdbx_description
1 polymer ?
#
loop_
_entity_poly.entity_id
_entity_poly.type
_entity_poly.pdbx_seq_one_letter_code
_entity_poly.pdbx_strand_id
1 'polypeptide(L)'
;MNNNIPVTICSITVIVATVFIITNLILIDNQATNELQFQGVCNDFYEVACDKWEEENPLLNTTDSITSFDQVKMNVNKYFWEIISDNTYSNGDTYLQEARTFYKSCIHSRNSELIRSTYHHLIHMYFGDWQLIPSFSQMINVTNNGAPNIQNMSLTDFYLPTISQTGHSLLFSLAIDEETSAISVSTPNS
;
A
#
# COMPACT_ATOMS: atom_id res chain seq x y z
N MET A 1 31.56 29.21 -19.05
CA MET A 1 30.23 29.18 -19.70
C MET A 1 29.18 29.28 -18.62
N ASN A 2 28.19 30.15 -18.83
CA ASN A 2 27.25 30.66 -17.85
C ASN A 2 26.42 29.60 -17.12
N ASN A 3 26.24 29.88 -15.83
CA ASN A 3 25.16 29.43 -14.95
C ASN A 3 23.79 29.55 -15.62
N ASN A 4 22.89 28.57 -15.41
CA ASN A 4 21.43 28.79 -15.46
C ASN A 4 20.61 27.59 -14.97
N ILE A 5 20.84 27.11 -13.74
CA ILE A 5 19.82 26.43 -12.91
C ILE A 5 20.27 26.73 -11.46
N PRO A 6 19.55 27.53 -10.63
CA PRO A 6 18.20 27.23 -10.15
C PRO A 6 17.37 28.50 -9.78
N VAL A 7 16.40 28.90 -10.60
CA VAL A 7 15.42 29.94 -10.19
C VAL A 7 13.99 29.41 -10.21
N THR A 8 13.71 28.43 -11.08
CA THR A 8 12.37 27.88 -11.27
C THR A 8 11.88 27.01 -10.11
N ILE A 9 12.77 26.28 -9.43
CA ILE A 9 12.41 25.38 -8.32
C ILE A 9 12.03 26.17 -7.06
N CYS A 10 12.71 27.29 -6.81
CA CYS A 10 12.38 28.16 -5.67
C CYS A 10 11.01 28.82 -5.85
N SER A 11 10.66 29.21 -7.08
CA SER A 11 9.36 29.82 -7.38
C SER A 11 8.19 28.85 -7.21
N ILE A 12 8.32 27.59 -7.61
CA ILE A 12 7.22 26.60 -7.49
C ILE A 12 6.93 26.28 -6.02
N THR A 13 7.97 26.15 -5.19
CA THR A 13 7.81 25.86 -3.76
C THR A 13 7.13 27.02 -3.01
N VAL A 14 7.46 28.27 -3.37
CA VAL A 14 6.81 29.47 -2.82
C VAL A 14 5.36 29.59 -3.31
N ILE A 15 5.07 29.24 -4.56
CA ILE A 15 3.70 29.27 -5.09
C ILE A 15 2.82 28.21 -4.42
N VAL A 16 3.32 26.99 -4.18
CA VAL A 16 2.54 25.96 -3.48
C VAL A 16 2.30 26.34 -2.01
N ALA A 17 3.31 26.89 -1.32
CA ALA A 17 3.15 27.37 0.05
C ALA A 17 2.16 28.55 0.14
N THR A 18 2.22 29.51 -0.79
CA THR A 18 1.29 30.64 -0.82
C THR A 18 -0.12 30.23 -1.21
N VAL A 19 -0.30 29.27 -2.12
CA VAL A 19 -1.62 28.73 -2.47
C VAL A 19 -2.22 27.96 -1.29
N PHE A 20 -1.43 27.18 -0.54
CA PHE A 20 -1.88 26.51 0.69
C PHE A 20 -2.26 27.51 1.79
N ILE A 21 -1.47 28.58 1.95
CA ILE A 21 -1.76 29.65 2.92
C ILE A 21 -3.02 30.42 2.51
N ILE A 22 -3.18 30.76 1.23
CA ILE A 22 -4.32 31.52 0.71
C ILE A 22 -5.60 30.68 0.73
N THR A 23 -5.56 29.40 0.38
CA THR A 23 -6.76 28.52 0.47
C THR A 23 -7.17 28.27 1.92
N ASN A 24 -6.23 28.12 2.85
CA ASN A 24 -6.55 28.03 4.27
C ASN A 24 -7.02 29.38 4.85
N LEU A 25 -6.47 30.52 4.41
CA LEU A 25 -6.95 31.86 4.80
C LEU A 25 -8.37 32.16 4.28
N ILE A 26 -8.69 31.74 3.05
CA ILE A 26 -10.03 31.95 2.47
C ILE A 26 -11.08 31.05 3.15
N LEU A 27 -10.69 29.90 3.68
CA LEU A 27 -11.57 29.05 4.50
C LEU A 27 -11.87 29.66 5.89
N ILE A 28 -11.01 30.54 6.40
CA ILE A 28 -11.20 31.25 7.68
C ILE A 28 -12.18 32.43 7.53
N ASP A 29 -12.29 33.05 6.35
CA ASP A 29 -13.10 34.28 6.15
C ASP A 29 -14.64 34.05 6.20
N ASN A 30 -15.10 32.80 6.17
CA ASN A 30 -16.53 32.48 6.30
C ASN A 30 -16.99 32.17 7.73
N GLN A 31 -16.09 32.24 8.72
CA GLN A 31 -16.48 32.28 10.13
C GLN A 31 -15.88 33.54 10.75
N ALA A 32 -16.73 34.53 11.05
CA ALA A 32 -16.35 35.65 11.90
C ALA A 32 -15.74 35.11 13.21
N THR A 33 -14.41 35.09 13.27
CA THR A 33 -13.65 34.54 14.39
C THR A 33 -13.20 35.70 15.25
N ASN A 34 -13.73 35.73 16.47
CA ASN A 34 -13.49 36.78 17.45
C ASN A 34 -11.98 36.93 17.73
N GLU A 35 -11.51 38.19 17.82
CA GLU A 35 -10.11 38.58 18.13
C GLU A 35 -9.52 37.90 19.38
N LEU A 36 -10.35 37.31 20.25
CA LEU A 36 -9.98 36.57 21.45
C LEU A 36 -9.26 35.22 21.19
N GLN A 37 -9.39 34.60 20.01
CA GLN A 37 -8.75 33.31 19.72
C GLN A 37 -7.22 33.40 19.51
N PHE A 38 -6.67 34.58 19.21
CA PHE A 38 -5.25 34.71 18.89
C PHE A 38 -4.32 34.84 20.11
N GLN A 39 -4.87 35.04 21.31
CA GLN A 39 -4.06 35.31 22.52
C GLN A 39 -3.36 34.04 23.05
N GLY A 40 -3.85 32.85 22.70
CA GLY A 40 -3.28 31.54 23.08
C GLY A 40 -2.28 30.95 22.08
N VAL A 41 -2.22 31.49 20.85
CA VAL A 41 -1.45 30.94 19.72
C VAL A 41 0.05 30.83 20.02
N CYS A 42 0.60 31.78 20.80
CA CYS A 42 2.01 31.78 21.17
C CYS A 42 2.34 30.80 22.33
N ASN A 43 1.33 30.31 23.04
CA ASN A 43 1.49 29.40 24.17
C ASN A 43 1.32 27.95 23.72
N ASP A 44 0.26 27.67 22.95
CA ASP A 44 0.02 26.37 22.32
C ASP A 44 -0.63 26.57 20.94
N PHE A 45 0.22 26.61 19.91
CA PHE A 45 -0.24 26.72 18.54
C PHE A 45 -1.08 25.51 18.11
N TYR A 46 -0.74 24.32 18.62
CA TYR A 46 -1.39 23.08 18.22
C TYR A 46 -2.83 23.04 18.74
N GLU A 47 -3.02 23.36 20.02
CA GLU A 47 -4.36 23.46 20.63
C GLU A 47 -5.23 24.43 19.81
N VAL A 48 -4.77 25.68 19.59
CA VAL A 48 -5.57 26.66 18.83
C VAL A 48 -5.85 26.23 17.39
N ALA A 49 -4.93 25.53 16.73
CA ALA A 49 -5.09 25.11 15.34
C ALA A 49 -5.91 23.82 15.16
N CYS A 50 -5.88 22.90 16.13
CA CYS A 50 -6.37 21.53 15.97
C CYS A 50 -7.49 21.13 16.94
N ASP A 51 -7.72 21.88 18.03
CA ASP A 51 -8.70 21.53 19.08
C ASP A 51 -10.10 21.24 18.51
N LYS A 52 -10.60 22.13 17.64
CA LYS A 52 -11.89 21.92 16.96
C LYS A 52 -11.93 20.66 16.10
N TRP A 53 -10.81 20.31 15.45
CA TRP A 53 -10.73 19.10 14.65
C TRP A 53 -10.76 17.85 15.53
N GLU A 54 -10.12 17.88 16.71
CA GLU A 54 -10.17 16.78 17.68
C GLU A 54 -11.57 16.61 18.28
N GLU A 55 -12.28 17.70 18.57
CA GLU A 55 -13.68 17.66 19.03
C GLU A 55 -14.62 17.02 18.01
N GLU A 56 -14.46 17.36 16.72
CA GLU A 56 -15.31 16.87 15.63
C GLU A 56 -14.96 15.45 15.18
N ASN A 57 -13.78 14.93 15.54
CA ASN A 57 -13.26 13.64 15.08
C ASN A 57 -12.78 12.73 16.21
N PRO A 58 -13.68 12.34 17.14
CA PRO A 58 -13.33 11.45 18.23
C PRO A 58 -12.86 10.09 17.72
N LEU A 59 -11.80 9.54 18.33
CA LEU A 59 -11.29 8.21 18.01
C LEU A 59 -12.37 7.14 18.30
N LEU A 60 -12.71 6.36 17.28
CA LEU A 60 -13.56 5.18 17.42
C LEU A 60 -12.73 4.01 17.95
N ASN A 61 -13.34 3.12 18.74
CA ASN A 61 -12.69 1.99 19.43
C ASN A 61 -11.85 1.03 18.55
N THR A 62 -11.96 1.13 17.22
CA THR A 62 -11.27 0.28 16.24
C THR A 62 -10.10 0.99 15.53
N THR A 63 -9.82 2.25 15.85
CA THR A 63 -8.84 3.07 15.12
C THR A 63 -7.84 3.66 16.12
N ASP A 64 -6.57 3.27 15.98
CA ASP A 64 -5.52 3.67 16.93
C ASP A 64 -5.16 5.17 16.84
N SER A 65 -5.40 5.78 15.67
CA SER A 65 -5.31 7.23 15.46
C SER A 65 -6.11 7.63 14.22
N ILE A 66 -6.52 8.89 14.15
CA ILE A 66 -7.05 9.51 12.94
C ILE A 66 -6.34 10.86 12.78
N THR A 67 -6.06 11.24 11.55
CA THR A 67 -5.49 12.54 11.19
C THR A 67 -6.27 13.14 10.03
N SER A 68 -6.02 14.41 9.72
CA SER A 68 -6.55 15.04 8.50
C SER A 68 -6.10 14.30 7.23
N PHE A 69 -4.88 13.73 7.21
CA PHE A 69 -4.40 12.92 6.10
C PHE A 69 -5.18 11.61 5.93
N ASP A 70 -5.60 10.98 7.04
CA ASP A 70 -6.43 9.78 6.98
C ASP A 70 -7.80 10.08 6.36
N GLN A 71 -8.41 11.21 6.70
CA GLN A 71 -9.67 11.65 6.08
C GLN A 71 -9.51 11.89 4.58
N VAL A 72 -8.43 12.56 4.17
CA VAL A 72 -8.12 12.75 2.74
C VAL A 72 -7.97 11.39 2.05
N LYS A 73 -7.24 10.45 2.66
CA LYS A 73 -7.09 9.09 2.14
C LYS A 73 -8.43 8.37 2.02
N MET A 74 -9.32 8.49 3.00
CA MET A 74 -10.67 7.92 2.95
C MET A 74 -11.51 8.52 1.81
N ASN A 75 -11.46 9.84 1.62
CA ASN A 75 -12.16 10.53 0.54
C ASN A 75 -11.63 10.13 -0.84
N VAL A 76 -10.31 10.03 -1.00
CA VAL A 76 -9.67 9.56 -2.23
C VAL A 76 -10.05 8.10 -2.51
N ASN A 77 -10.02 7.23 -1.50
CA ASN A 77 -10.44 5.84 -1.64
C ASN A 77 -11.91 5.73 -2.05
N LYS A 78 -12.79 6.55 -1.47
CA LYS A 78 -14.21 6.61 -1.84
C LYS A 78 -14.39 7.01 -3.31
N TYR A 79 -13.67 8.04 -3.77
CA TYR A 79 -13.71 8.46 -5.16
C TYR A 79 -13.29 7.34 -6.13
N PHE A 80 -12.19 6.65 -5.86
CA PHE A 80 -11.78 5.50 -6.67
C PHE A 80 -12.78 4.35 -6.62
N TRP A 81 -13.36 4.09 -5.44
CA TRP A 81 -14.40 3.07 -5.28
C TRP A 81 -15.63 3.37 -6.14
N GLU A 82 -16.09 4.62 -6.21
CA GLU A 82 -17.22 5.03 -7.05
C GLU A 82 -16.93 4.75 -8.54
N ILE A 83 -15.72 5.08 -9.02
CA ILE A 83 -15.29 4.80 -10.40
C ILE A 83 -15.22 3.30 -10.71
N ILE A 84 -14.66 2.52 -9.77
CA ILE A 84 -14.45 1.09 -9.94
C ILE A 84 -15.77 0.30 -9.80
N SER A 85 -16.69 0.75 -8.96
CA SER A 85 -17.97 0.05 -8.73
C SER A 85 -19.01 0.29 -9.82
N ASP A 86 -19.00 1.46 -10.47
CA ASP A 86 -19.90 1.78 -11.58
C ASP A 86 -19.35 1.24 -12.92
N ASN A 87 -19.98 0.20 -13.47
CA ASN A 87 -19.56 -0.39 -14.75
C ASN A 87 -19.88 0.50 -15.98
N THR A 88 -20.68 1.56 -15.82
CA THR A 88 -21.08 2.46 -16.91
C THR A 88 -20.07 3.58 -17.15
N TYR A 89 -19.34 3.98 -16.10
CA TYR A 89 -18.31 5.00 -16.17
C TYR A 89 -17.19 4.58 -17.13
N SER A 90 -16.92 5.38 -18.16
CA SER A 90 -15.87 5.13 -19.17
C SER A 90 -15.84 3.67 -19.69
N ASN A 91 -17.00 3.14 -20.09
CA ASN A 91 -17.15 1.72 -20.46
C ASN A 91 -16.19 1.25 -21.58
N GLY A 92 -15.63 2.17 -22.39
CA GLY A 92 -14.66 1.88 -23.44
C GLY A 92 -13.19 1.79 -23.01
N ASP A 93 -12.85 2.10 -21.74
CA ASP A 93 -11.47 2.06 -21.24
C ASP A 93 -11.09 0.65 -20.77
N THR A 94 -10.22 -0.03 -21.50
CA THR A 94 -9.78 -1.39 -21.20
C THR A 94 -9.01 -1.51 -19.88
N TYR A 95 -8.19 -0.52 -19.53
CA TYR A 95 -7.42 -0.54 -18.28
C TYR A 95 -8.36 -0.42 -17.07
N LEU A 96 -9.39 0.42 -17.20
CA LEU A 96 -10.40 0.53 -16.16
C LEU A 96 -11.20 -0.77 -16.00
N GLN A 97 -11.54 -1.46 -17.09
CA GLN A 97 -12.21 -2.77 -16.99
C GLN A 97 -11.35 -3.85 -16.33
N GLU A 98 -10.04 -3.85 -16.57
CA GLU A 98 -9.10 -4.73 -15.87
C GLU A 98 -9.02 -4.40 -14.38
N ALA A 99 -8.89 -3.13 -14.01
CA ALA A 99 -8.90 -2.68 -12.62
C ALA A 99 -10.20 -3.08 -11.89
N ARG A 100 -11.35 -2.97 -12.56
CA ARG A 100 -12.65 -3.45 -12.05
C ARG A 100 -12.68 -4.94 -11.84
N THR A 101 -12.16 -5.70 -12.80
CA THR A 101 -12.10 -7.16 -12.73
C THR A 101 -11.23 -7.59 -11.55
N PHE A 102 -10.06 -6.96 -11.40
CA PHE A 102 -9.16 -7.17 -10.28
C PHE A 102 -9.84 -6.85 -8.94
N TYR A 103 -10.45 -5.66 -8.81
CA TYR A 103 -11.16 -5.25 -7.60
C TYR A 103 -12.29 -6.22 -7.22
N LYS A 104 -13.13 -6.61 -8.19
CA LYS A 104 -14.18 -7.62 -7.99
C LYS A 104 -13.60 -8.94 -7.48
N SER A 105 -12.43 -9.35 -7.99
CA SER A 105 -11.76 -10.57 -7.55
C SER A 105 -11.31 -10.55 -6.08
N CYS A 106 -11.08 -9.36 -5.52
CA CYS A 106 -10.69 -9.14 -4.12
C CYS A 106 -11.90 -9.09 -3.17
N ILE A 107 -12.99 -8.44 -3.57
CA ILE A 107 -14.17 -8.28 -2.70
C ILE A 107 -15.15 -9.45 -2.74
N HIS A 108 -15.12 -10.27 -3.79
CA HIS A 108 -15.97 -11.45 -3.85
C HIS A 108 -15.45 -12.49 -2.86
N SER A 109 -16.25 -12.79 -1.85
CA SER A 109 -16.00 -13.93 -0.95
C SER A 109 -15.89 -15.20 -1.79
N ARG A 110 -14.71 -15.82 -1.78
CA ARG A 110 -14.50 -17.11 -2.46
C ARG A 110 -14.73 -18.24 -1.46
N ASN A 111 -15.19 -19.38 -1.97
CA ASN A 111 -15.27 -20.60 -1.19
C ASN A 111 -13.90 -20.91 -0.56
N SER A 112 -13.87 -21.04 0.77
CA SER A 112 -12.65 -21.30 1.54
C SER A 112 -11.94 -22.59 1.09
N GLU A 113 -12.68 -23.59 0.61
CA GLU A 113 -12.13 -24.82 0.06
C GLU A 113 -11.40 -24.60 -1.27
N LEU A 114 -11.95 -23.74 -2.13
CA LEU A 114 -11.34 -23.36 -3.42
C LEU A 114 -10.08 -22.52 -3.20
N ILE A 115 -10.12 -21.59 -2.24
CA ILE A 115 -8.94 -20.82 -1.82
C ILE A 115 -7.85 -21.79 -1.35
N ARG A 116 -8.21 -22.70 -0.44
CA ARG A 116 -7.27 -23.67 0.13
C ARG A 116 -6.66 -24.58 -0.94
N SER A 117 -7.45 -25.09 -1.87
CA SER A 117 -6.94 -25.95 -2.95
C SER A 117 -6.04 -25.17 -3.91
N THR A 118 -6.38 -23.92 -4.24
CA THR A 118 -5.57 -23.03 -5.08
C THR A 118 -4.22 -22.76 -4.43
N TYR A 119 -4.20 -22.36 -3.16
CA TYR A 119 -2.93 -22.14 -2.44
C TYR A 119 -2.12 -23.41 -2.33
N HIS A 120 -2.73 -24.55 -2.01
CA HIS A 120 -2.02 -25.83 -1.97
C HIS A 120 -1.41 -26.19 -3.33
N HIS A 121 -2.14 -25.97 -4.43
CA HIS A 121 -1.63 -26.21 -5.76
C HIS A 121 -0.45 -25.30 -6.11
N LEU A 122 -0.55 -24.00 -5.81
CA LEU A 122 0.54 -23.05 -6.02
C LEU A 122 1.77 -23.40 -5.18
N ILE A 123 1.57 -23.76 -3.92
CA ILE A 123 2.67 -24.17 -3.06
C ILE A 123 3.34 -25.42 -3.60
N HIS A 124 2.57 -26.43 -4.00
CA HIS A 124 3.12 -27.63 -4.62
C HIS A 124 3.87 -27.31 -5.92
N MET A 125 3.33 -26.42 -6.76
CA MET A 125 3.97 -26.02 -8.02
C MET A 125 5.33 -25.33 -7.80
N TYR A 126 5.44 -24.47 -6.78
CA TYR A 126 6.64 -23.67 -6.57
C TYR A 126 7.64 -24.29 -5.59
N PHE A 127 7.17 -25.12 -4.66
CA PHE A 127 7.97 -25.64 -3.55
C PHE A 127 7.97 -27.17 -3.46
N GLY A 128 7.29 -27.87 -4.39
CA GLY A 128 7.15 -29.33 -4.37
C GLY A 128 6.32 -29.83 -3.19
N ASP A 129 6.47 -31.11 -2.82
CA ASP A 129 5.86 -31.64 -1.59
C ASP A 129 6.63 -31.16 -0.35
N TRP A 130 6.47 -29.88 -0.03
CA TRP A 130 6.99 -29.30 1.19
C TRP A 130 6.43 -30.07 2.39
N GLN A 131 7.30 -30.78 3.13
CA GLN A 131 6.93 -31.63 4.27
C GLN A 131 6.19 -30.93 5.43
N LEU A 132 6.15 -29.59 5.48
CA LEU A 132 5.36 -28.84 6.47
C LEU A 132 3.88 -28.70 6.06
N ILE A 133 3.56 -29.04 4.81
CA ILE A 133 2.19 -29.04 4.30
C ILE A 133 1.79 -30.51 4.21
N PRO A 134 0.94 -31.00 5.13
CA PRO A 134 0.45 -32.36 5.02
C PRO A 134 -0.26 -32.49 3.67
N SER A 135 0.21 -33.41 2.84
CA SER A 135 -0.43 -33.65 1.56
C SER A 135 -1.90 -33.98 1.78
N PHE A 136 -2.78 -33.41 0.96
CA PHE A 136 -4.23 -33.57 1.10
C PHE A 136 -4.70 -35.04 1.07
N SER A 137 -3.86 -35.94 0.56
CA SER A 137 -4.06 -37.39 0.49
C SER A 137 -3.50 -38.17 1.70
N GLN A 138 -2.76 -37.56 2.62
CA GLN A 138 -2.11 -38.26 3.75
C GLN A 138 -2.94 -38.38 5.04
N MET A 139 -4.28 -38.24 4.97
CA MET A 139 -5.17 -38.88 5.96
C MET A 139 -5.43 -40.36 5.65
N ILE A 140 -4.79 -40.93 4.63
CA ILE A 140 -4.88 -42.35 4.29
C ILE A 140 -3.46 -42.93 4.27
N ASN A 141 -3.06 -43.56 5.39
CA ASN A 141 -1.97 -44.52 5.54
C ASN A 141 -0.84 -44.44 4.50
N VAL A 142 0.10 -43.50 4.63
CA VAL A 142 1.34 -43.55 3.86
C VAL A 142 2.43 -44.20 4.72
N THR A 143 2.55 -45.52 4.55
CA THR A 143 3.84 -46.18 4.61
C THR A 143 4.71 -45.60 3.48
N ASN A 144 5.82 -44.97 3.87
CA ASN A 144 7.07 -44.75 3.11
C ASN A 144 6.99 -44.99 1.59
N ASN A 145 7.20 -43.92 0.79
CA ASN A 145 7.97 -43.89 -0.48
C ASN A 145 7.58 -42.75 -1.44
N GLY A 146 7.39 -41.52 -0.94
CA GLY A 146 7.06 -40.38 -1.82
C GLY A 146 7.42 -39.00 -1.26
N ALA A 147 8.37 -38.92 -0.32
CA ALA A 147 8.86 -37.62 0.12
C ALA A 147 9.96 -37.15 -0.85
N PRO A 148 9.86 -35.94 -1.45
CA PRO A 148 11.01 -35.29 -2.04
C PRO A 148 12.09 -35.20 -0.97
N ASN A 149 13.27 -35.69 -1.33
CA ASN A 149 14.39 -35.81 -0.43
C ASN A 149 14.90 -34.40 -0.08
N ILE A 150 14.54 -33.88 1.11
CA ILE A 150 15.00 -32.57 1.62
C ILE A 150 16.54 -32.45 1.54
N GLN A 151 17.25 -33.58 1.59
CA GLN A 151 18.70 -33.63 1.51
C GLN A 151 19.28 -33.13 0.17
N ASN A 152 18.46 -33.03 -0.89
CA ASN A 152 18.88 -32.59 -2.22
C ASN A 152 18.32 -31.24 -2.66
N MET A 153 17.57 -30.52 -1.81
CA MET A 153 17.00 -29.23 -2.18
C MET A 153 17.92 -28.10 -1.73
N SER A 154 18.50 -27.36 -2.68
CA SER A 154 19.29 -26.18 -2.37
C SER A 154 18.36 -24.99 -2.06
N LEU A 155 18.86 -24.01 -1.30
CA LEU A 155 18.14 -22.74 -1.10
C LEU A 155 17.84 -22.06 -2.44
N THR A 156 18.69 -22.25 -3.45
CA THR A 156 18.49 -21.74 -4.80
C THR A 156 17.25 -22.37 -5.46
N ASP A 157 17.05 -23.68 -5.32
CA ASP A 157 15.86 -24.38 -5.85
C ASP A 157 14.57 -23.91 -5.18
N PHE A 158 14.68 -23.41 -3.95
CA PHE A 158 13.55 -22.91 -3.17
C PHE A 158 13.23 -21.44 -3.48
N TYR A 159 14.25 -20.56 -3.51
CA TYR A 159 14.04 -19.13 -3.63
C TYR A 159 13.95 -18.63 -5.08
N LEU A 160 14.60 -19.29 -6.05
CA LEU A 160 14.54 -18.83 -7.44
C LEU A 160 13.12 -18.78 -8.01
N PRO A 161 12.26 -19.82 -7.84
CA PRO A 161 10.88 -19.75 -8.31
C PRO A 161 10.11 -18.60 -7.65
N THR A 162 10.33 -18.38 -6.35
CA THR A 162 9.68 -17.29 -5.60
C THR A 162 10.09 -15.92 -6.13
N ILE A 163 11.39 -15.70 -6.34
CA ILE A 163 11.93 -14.45 -6.88
C ILE A 163 11.43 -14.22 -8.30
N SER A 164 11.44 -15.25 -9.15
CA SER A 164 11.00 -15.14 -10.54
C SER A 164 9.51 -14.81 -10.68
N GLN A 165 8.68 -15.23 -9.72
CA GLN A 165 7.23 -15.09 -9.80
C GLN A 165 6.71 -13.87 -9.05
N THR A 166 7.29 -13.58 -7.89
CA THR A 166 6.81 -12.51 -7.00
C THR A 166 7.73 -11.30 -6.98
N GLY A 167 8.94 -11.41 -7.55
CA GLY A 167 10.00 -10.40 -7.42
C GLY A 167 10.59 -10.31 -6.01
N HIS A 168 10.13 -11.15 -5.07
CA HIS A 168 10.48 -11.05 -3.66
C HIS A 168 11.44 -12.16 -3.23
N SER A 169 12.43 -11.81 -2.42
CA SER A 169 13.29 -12.77 -1.72
C SER A 169 13.19 -12.52 -0.21
N LEU A 170 13.13 -13.62 0.56
CA LEU A 170 13.12 -13.56 2.03
C LEU A 170 14.52 -13.33 2.62
N LEU A 171 15.58 -13.46 1.82
CA LEU A 171 16.97 -13.43 2.28
C LEU A 171 17.70 -12.13 1.93
N PHE A 172 17.30 -11.50 0.83
CA PHE A 172 17.95 -10.31 0.28
C PHE A 172 16.94 -9.52 -0.56
N SER A 173 17.19 -8.24 -0.76
CA SER A 173 16.47 -7.43 -1.74
C SER A 173 17.32 -7.31 -3.00
N LEU A 174 16.66 -7.34 -4.15
CA LEU A 174 17.25 -7.03 -5.45
C LEU A 174 16.66 -5.71 -5.91
N ALA A 175 17.50 -4.72 -6.15
CA ALA A 175 17.08 -3.47 -6.77
C ALA A 175 17.95 -3.18 -7.99
N ILE A 176 17.31 -2.78 -9.08
CA ILE A 176 17.99 -2.30 -10.28
C ILE A 176 18.12 -0.80 -10.13
N ASP A 177 19.36 -0.33 -10.10
CA ASP A 177 19.67 1.10 -10.14
C ASP A 177 19.33 1.63 -11.53
N GLU A 178 18.41 2.59 -11.61
CA GLU A 178 17.86 3.06 -12.88
C GLU A 178 18.89 3.85 -13.72
N GLU A 179 19.84 4.53 -13.06
CA GLU A 179 20.84 5.37 -13.73
C GLU A 179 22.00 4.55 -14.29
N THR A 180 22.45 3.55 -13.55
CA THR A 180 23.60 2.71 -13.90
C THR A 180 23.21 1.36 -14.49
N SER A 181 21.93 1.00 -14.45
CA SER A 181 21.42 -0.35 -14.76
C SER A 181 22.11 -1.47 -13.94
N ALA A 182 22.72 -1.11 -12.81
CA ALA A 182 23.42 -2.05 -11.95
C ALA A 182 22.43 -2.78 -11.04
N ILE A 183 22.69 -4.06 -10.79
CA ILE A 183 21.92 -4.84 -9.81
C ILE A 183 22.58 -4.66 -8.45
N SER A 184 21.84 -4.08 -7.51
CA SER A 184 22.21 -3.99 -6.10
C SER A 184 21.54 -5.10 -5.31
N VAL A 185 22.32 -5.74 -4.44
CA VAL A 185 21.85 -6.79 -3.54
C VAL A 185 22.06 -6.30 -2.12
N SER A 186 20.99 -6.18 -1.35
CA SER A 186 21.05 -5.80 0.08
C SER A 186 20.46 -6.90 0.95
N THR A 187 20.96 -7.03 2.17
CA THR A 187 20.37 -7.96 3.16
C THR A 187 19.53 -7.19 4.16
N PRO A 188 18.46 -7.77 4.73
CA PRO A 188 17.54 -7.05 5.62
C PRO A 188 18.16 -6.39 6.86
N ASN A 189 19.43 -6.70 7.19
CA ASN A 189 20.11 -6.28 8.42
C ASN A 189 21.53 -5.69 8.20
N SER A 190 21.87 -5.21 7.00
CA SER A 190 23.19 -4.61 6.71
C SER A 190 23.10 -3.10 6.51
#